data_AF-V9HN70-F1
#
_entry.id   AF-V9HN70-F1
#
_cell.length_a   1.000
_cell.length_b   1.000
_cell.length_c   1.000
_cell.angle_alpha   90.00
_cell.angle_beta   90.00
_cell.angle_gamma   90.00
#
_symmetry.space_group_name_H-M   'P 1'
#
loop_
_entity.id
_entity.type
_entity.pdbx_description
1 polymer ?
#
loop_
_entity_poly.entity_id
_entity_poly.type
_entity_poly.pdbx_seq_one_letter_code
_entity_poly.pdbx_strand_id
1 'polypeptide(L)'
;MVSPFVKVYVYRKLQSKKRFSEIEDILLAEIEKYLICEKVIKYNWFWSAGANVPNASATIPGLILINAEWAYRIVIDSDNCNMHNAFDMTICHELTHQENDFCYFGLKKNDVKFVNWINEVHADFGATQKAFNGKRSYVKDAIEYKLKCKMQKDRDTWSHPSWLRRMNYLLKYNFDEKLINDIAGDVGCKNDILIEAIGKHFDKIVLEEK
;
A
#
# COMPACT_ATOMS: atom_id res chain seq x y z
N MET A 1 12.50 18.90 -0.24
CA MET A 1 13.37 18.83 0.95
C MET A 1 12.90 17.71 1.86
N VAL A 2 13.81 16.83 2.26
CA VAL A 2 13.53 15.72 3.19
C VAL A 2 13.73 16.19 4.62
N SER A 3 12.82 15.80 5.52
CA SER A 3 12.90 16.14 6.95
C SER A 3 14.26 15.76 7.56
N PRO A 4 14.92 16.66 8.32
CA PRO A 4 16.17 16.33 9.01
C PRO A 4 16.07 15.11 9.93
N PHE A 5 14.92 14.90 10.58
CA PHE A 5 14.70 13.73 11.43
C PHE A 5 14.69 12.41 10.66
N VAL A 6 14.17 12.42 9.43
CA VAL A 6 14.24 11.24 8.54
C VAL A 6 15.70 10.98 8.16
N LYS A 7 16.44 12.02 7.75
CA LYS A 7 17.86 11.88 7.40
C LYS A 7 18.71 11.36 8.56
N VAL A 8 18.48 11.87 9.77
CA VAL A 8 19.14 11.40 11.00
C VAL A 8 18.77 9.95 11.31
N TYR A 9 17.51 9.56 11.16
CA TYR A 9 17.08 8.18 11.34
C TYR A 9 17.79 7.23 10.37
N VAL A 10 17.76 7.56 9.08
CA VAL A 10 18.41 6.77 8.02
C VAL A 10 19.91 6.67 8.29
N TYR A 11 20.59 7.79 8.53
CA TYR A 11 22.03 7.79 8.79
C TYR A 11 22.42 6.97 10.02
N ARG A 12 21.66 7.02 11.11
CA ARG A 12 21.95 6.21 12.31
C ARG A 12 21.77 4.71 12.07
N LYS A 13 20.87 4.33 11.17
CA LYS A 13 20.57 2.93 10.85
C LYS A 13 21.48 2.38 9.77
N LEU A 14 21.90 3.21 8.82
CA LEU A 14 22.97 2.92 7.89
C LEU A 14 24.28 2.77 8.68
N GLN A 15 24.85 1.57 8.67
CA GLN A 15 26.21 1.35 9.18
C GLN A 15 27.29 1.90 8.23
N SER A 16 26.88 2.57 7.14
CA SER A 16 27.75 3.10 6.09
C SER A 16 28.00 4.61 6.26
N LYS A 17 29.05 5.12 5.62
CA LYS A 17 29.47 6.54 5.70
C LYS A 17 28.77 7.45 4.67
N LYS A 18 27.54 7.14 4.23
CA LYS A 18 26.81 8.01 3.28
C LYS A 18 26.59 9.39 3.88
N ARG A 19 26.82 10.45 3.10
CA ARG A 19 26.59 11.83 3.56
C ARG A 19 25.10 12.15 3.58
N PHE A 20 24.68 13.11 4.41
CA PHE A 20 23.29 13.56 4.46
C PHE A 20 22.76 14.07 3.12
N SER A 21 23.60 14.73 2.32
CA SER A 21 23.23 15.17 0.97
C SER A 21 22.91 13.99 0.07
N GLU A 22 23.76 12.96 0.08
CA GLU A 22 23.55 11.75 -0.73
C GLU A 22 22.27 11.00 -0.33
N ILE A 23 21.96 10.95 0.97
CA ILE A 23 20.69 10.40 1.48
C ILE A 23 19.50 11.21 0.94
N GLU A 24 19.60 12.54 0.97
CA GLU A 24 18.53 13.41 0.47
C GLU A 24 18.32 13.26 -1.03
N ASP A 25 19.39 13.25 -1.81
CA ASP A 25 19.33 13.14 -3.28
C ASP A 25 18.65 11.83 -3.71
N ILE A 26 19.02 10.70 -3.08
CA ILE A 26 18.39 9.39 -3.35
C ILE A 26 16.88 9.44 -3.04
N LEU A 27 16.51 9.98 -1.89
CA LEU A 27 15.11 10.02 -1.46
C LEU A 27 14.26 10.97 -2.30
N LEU A 28 14.81 12.11 -2.71
CA LEU A 28 14.13 13.04 -3.60
C LEU A 28 13.92 12.42 -4.98
N ALA A 29 14.95 11.82 -5.57
CA ALA A 29 14.84 11.11 -6.85
C ALA A 29 13.75 10.03 -6.82
N GLU A 30 13.62 9.31 -5.70
CA GLU A 30 12.60 8.26 -5.56
C GLU A 30 11.16 8.81 -5.57
N ILE A 31 10.90 9.94 -4.89
CA ILE A 31 9.55 10.55 -4.88
C ILE A 31 9.26 11.39 -6.12
N GLU A 32 10.29 11.85 -6.84
CA GLU A 32 10.15 12.66 -8.04
C GLU A 32 9.35 11.94 -9.14
N LYS A 33 9.41 10.60 -9.15
CA LYS A 33 8.57 9.72 -9.99
C LYS A 33 7.07 10.03 -9.91
N TYR A 34 6.62 10.62 -8.80
CA TYR A 34 5.22 10.90 -8.51
C TYR A 34 4.85 12.37 -8.62
N LEU A 35 5.74 13.27 -9.03
CA LEU A 35 5.42 14.71 -9.12
C LEU A 35 4.27 15.05 -10.08
N ILE A 36 3.93 14.13 -10.98
CA ILE A 36 2.81 14.27 -11.92
C ILE A 36 1.46 14.10 -11.20
N CYS A 37 1.42 13.48 -10.01
CA CYS A 37 0.20 13.37 -9.24
C CYS A 37 -0.11 14.70 -8.53
N GLU A 38 -1.38 15.09 -8.48
CA GLU A 38 -1.84 16.30 -7.76
C GLU A 38 -1.74 16.17 -6.23
N LYS A 39 -1.04 15.16 -5.73
CA LYS A 39 -0.95 14.81 -4.30
C LYS A 39 0.43 15.17 -3.76
N VAL A 40 0.45 15.63 -2.51
CA VAL A 40 1.70 15.92 -1.81
C VAL A 40 2.22 14.63 -1.20
N ILE A 41 3.44 14.22 -1.56
CA ILE A 41 4.09 13.02 -1.02
C ILE A 41 5.32 13.43 -0.21
N LYS A 42 5.39 13.02 1.06
CA LYS A 42 6.46 13.45 1.98
C LYS A 42 6.91 12.34 2.91
N TYR A 43 8.22 12.25 3.11
CA TYR A 43 8.80 11.48 4.20
C TYR A 43 8.61 12.19 5.54
N ASN A 44 8.14 11.47 6.55
CA ASN A 44 7.92 11.99 7.89
C ASN A 44 8.29 10.96 8.95
N TRP A 45 9.21 11.32 9.85
CA TRP A 45 9.62 10.46 10.96
C TRP A 45 8.58 10.40 12.09
N PHE A 46 7.88 11.51 12.34
CA PHE A 46 6.80 11.53 13.34
C PHE A 46 5.63 10.64 12.92
N TRP A 47 5.48 10.40 11.61
CA TRP A 47 4.59 9.37 11.11
C TRP A 47 5.17 7.98 11.45
N SER A 48 4.47 7.24 12.31
CA SER A 48 4.87 5.96 12.92
C SER A 48 6.00 5.98 13.96
N ALA A 49 6.47 7.16 14.40
CA ALA A 49 7.41 7.34 15.52
C ALA A 49 8.64 6.40 15.53
N GLY A 50 9.25 6.16 14.36
CA GLY A 50 10.41 5.28 14.23
C GLY A 50 10.10 3.78 14.22
N ALA A 51 8.86 3.37 13.92
CA ALA A 51 8.53 1.97 13.66
C ALA A 51 9.48 1.36 12.60
N ASN A 52 9.92 0.12 12.84
CA ASN A 52 10.88 -0.58 11.98
C ASN A 52 10.22 -1.38 10.85
N VAL A 53 8.99 -1.03 10.47
CA VAL A 53 8.26 -1.66 9.35
C VAL A 53 7.90 -0.58 8.33
N PRO A 54 8.23 -0.76 7.03
CA PRO A 54 7.92 0.22 6.01
C PRO A 54 6.41 0.44 5.91
N ASN A 55 5.96 1.69 5.99
CA ASN A 55 4.55 2.04 5.94
C ASN A 55 4.29 3.44 5.36
N ALA A 56 3.11 3.62 4.77
CA ALA A 56 2.62 4.90 4.31
C ALA A 56 1.20 5.15 4.83
N SER A 57 0.67 6.35 4.61
CA SER A 57 -0.74 6.65 4.90
C SER A 57 -1.25 7.81 4.07
N ALA A 58 -2.48 7.64 3.59
CA ALA A 58 -3.31 8.64 2.93
C ALA A 58 -4.43 9.21 3.82
N THR A 59 -4.34 9.08 5.15
CA THR A 59 -5.40 9.54 6.09
C THR A 59 -5.75 11.03 5.99
N ILE A 60 -4.82 11.86 5.51
CA ILE A 60 -5.07 13.28 5.23
C ILE A 60 -5.32 13.44 3.72
N PRO A 61 -6.52 13.85 3.28
CA PRO A 61 -6.81 14.04 1.87
C PRO A 61 -5.79 14.96 1.19
N GLY A 62 -5.24 14.54 0.05
CA GLY A 62 -4.23 15.31 -0.68
C GLY A 62 -2.79 15.09 -0.21
N LEU A 63 -2.56 14.34 0.87
CA LEU A 63 -1.25 14.10 1.46
C LEU A 63 -0.99 12.61 1.70
N ILE A 64 0.13 12.11 1.18
CA ILE A 64 0.69 10.80 1.50
C ILE A 64 1.92 10.99 2.39
N LEU A 65 1.87 10.40 3.58
CA LEU A 65 2.97 10.39 4.53
C LEU A 65 3.70 9.05 4.46
N ILE A 66 4.97 9.09 4.10
CA ILE A 66 5.86 7.92 4.06
C ILE A 66 6.68 7.90 5.35
N ASN A 67 6.72 6.77 6.04
CA ASN A 67 7.50 6.69 7.27
C ASN A 67 9.02 6.61 7.03
N ALA A 68 9.80 6.82 8.09
CA ALA A 68 11.25 6.82 8.01
C ALA A 68 11.86 5.43 7.71
N GLU A 69 11.14 4.34 7.95
CA GLU A 69 11.62 2.99 7.59
C GLU A 69 11.67 2.82 6.07
N TRP A 70 10.66 3.31 5.33
CA TRP A 70 10.74 3.33 3.87
C TRP A 70 11.95 4.14 3.39
N ALA A 71 12.21 5.30 3.99
CA ALA A 71 13.39 6.09 3.63
C ALA A 71 14.70 5.32 3.87
N TYR A 72 14.78 4.54 4.95
CA TYR A 72 15.94 3.67 5.19
C TYR A 72 16.07 2.59 4.12
N ARG A 73 14.97 1.89 3.77
CA ARG A 73 14.95 0.83 2.75
C ARG A 73 15.36 1.32 1.38
N ILE A 74 14.86 2.48 0.97
CA ILE A 74 15.22 3.12 -0.31
C ILE A 74 16.74 3.37 -0.40
N VAL A 75 17.36 3.79 0.70
CA VAL A 75 18.78 4.13 0.70
C VAL A 75 19.71 2.91 0.83
N ILE A 76 19.32 1.91 1.63
CA ILE A 76 20.15 0.70 1.85
C ILE A 76 20.02 -0.31 0.70
N ASP A 77 18.84 -0.42 0.09
CA ASP A 77 18.53 -1.37 -0.97
C ASP A 77 18.33 -0.65 -2.33
N SER A 78 19.06 0.44 -2.59
CA SER A 78 18.86 1.31 -3.76
C SER A 78 19.06 0.64 -5.12
N ASP A 79 19.73 -0.51 -5.16
CA ASP A 79 19.94 -1.29 -6.39
C ASP A 79 18.96 -2.48 -6.50
N ASN A 80 18.05 -2.63 -5.53
CA ASN A 80 17.11 -3.75 -5.45
C ASN A 80 15.78 -3.39 -6.12
N CYS A 81 15.53 -3.92 -7.32
CA CYS A 81 14.28 -3.69 -8.04
C CYS A 81 13.02 -4.09 -7.25
N ASN A 82 13.09 -5.12 -6.40
CA ASN A 82 11.93 -5.56 -5.60
C ASN A 82 11.58 -4.55 -4.50
N MET A 83 12.57 -3.82 -3.99
CA MET A 83 12.35 -2.72 -3.06
C MET A 83 11.59 -1.58 -3.77
N HIS A 84 12.05 -1.17 -4.95
CA HIS A 84 11.38 -0.13 -5.74
C HIS A 84 9.95 -0.53 -6.10
N ASN A 85 9.73 -1.76 -6.58
CA ASN A 85 8.38 -2.27 -6.84
C ASN A 85 7.51 -2.21 -5.58
N ALA A 86 8.04 -2.62 -4.43
CA ALA A 86 7.30 -2.58 -3.16
C ALA A 86 6.99 -1.16 -2.69
N PHE A 87 7.90 -0.22 -2.92
CA PHE A 87 7.69 1.20 -2.63
C PHE A 87 6.62 1.77 -3.57
N ASP A 88 6.75 1.51 -4.87
CA ASP A 88 5.84 2.02 -5.89
C ASP A 88 4.41 1.51 -5.67
N MET A 89 4.26 0.21 -5.38
CA MET A 89 2.97 -0.38 -4.99
C MET A 89 2.42 0.29 -3.72
N THR A 90 3.27 0.64 -2.75
CA THR A 90 2.81 1.30 -1.52
C THR A 90 2.28 2.70 -1.80
N ILE A 91 2.96 3.51 -2.61
CA ILE A 91 2.48 4.86 -2.95
C ILE A 91 1.18 4.78 -3.75
N CYS A 92 1.14 3.93 -4.78
CA CYS A 92 -0.05 3.79 -5.61
C CYS A 92 -1.25 3.19 -4.85
N HIS A 93 -1.01 2.39 -3.82
CA HIS A 93 -2.04 1.89 -2.89
C HIS A 93 -2.69 3.04 -2.12
N GLU A 94 -1.87 3.90 -1.50
CA GLU A 94 -2.38 5.08 -0.78
C GLU A 94 -3.07 6.09 -1.71
N LEU A 95 -2.58 6.25 -2.95
CA LEU A 95 -3.25 7.08 -3.96
C LEU A 95 -4.65 6.54 -4.27
N THR A 96 -4.78 5.22 -4.45
CA THR A 96 -6.07 4.58 -4.79
C THR A 96 -7.09 4.76 -3.67
N HIS A 97 -6.68 4.68 -2.40
CA HIS A 97 -7.57 4.97 -1.26
C HIS A 97 -8.17 6.37 -1.31
N GLN A 98 -7.40 7.38 -1.76
CA GLN A 98 -7.90 8.76 -1.85
C GLN A 98 -8.81 9.00 -3.07
N GLU A 99 -8.86 8.08 -4.02
CA GLU A 99 -9.65 8.25 -5.25
C GLU A 99 -11.08 7.77 -5.09
N ASN A 100 -11.30 6.58 -4.52
CA ASN A 100 -12.63 5.95 -4.61
C ASN A 100 -12.97 4.99 -3.46
N ASP A 101 -12.51 5.21 -2.23
CA ASP A 101 -12.90 4.35 -1.10
C ASP A 101 -14.42 4.34 -0.85
N PHE A 102 -14.98 3.15 -0.63
CA PHE A 102 -16.39 3.02 -0.26
C PHE A 102 -16.59 3.42 1.20
N CYS A 103 -17.49 4.36 1.45
CA CYS A 103 -17.81 4.85 2.79
C CYS A 103 -19.25 4.50 3.16
N TYR A 104 -19.45 3.94 4.36
CA TYR A 104 -20.78 3.59 4.85
C TYR A 104 -20.86 3.74 6.38
N PHE A 105 -21.97 4.29 6.88
CA PHE A 105 -22.21 4.51 8.32
C PHE A 105 -23.25 3.54 8.89
N GLY A 106 -23.14 3.22 10.18
CA GLY A 106 -24.14 2.40 10.89
C GLY A 106 -24.09 0.90 10.59
N LEU A 107 -22.94 0.39 10.12
CA LEU A 107 -22.75 -1.02 9.80
C LEU A 107 -22.59 -1.90 11.05
N LYS A 108 -23.05 -3.14 10.92
CA LYS A 108 -22.77 -4.21 11.89
C LYS A 108 -21.32 -4.66 11.78
N LYS A 109 -20.87 -5.45 12.76
CA LYS A 109 -19.51 -5.98 12.84
C LYS A 109 -19.02 -6.51 11.47
N ASN A 110 -19.53 -7.63 10.96
CA ASN A 110 -18.98 -8.24 9.73
C ASN A 110 -19.09 -7.34 8.49
N ASP A 111 -20.12 -6.48 8.44
CA ASP A 111 -20.30 -5.49 7.38
C ASP A 111 -19.16 -4.45 7.39
N VAL A 112 -18.75 -3.94 8.56
CA VAL A 112 -17.59 -3.04 8.69
C VAL A 112 -16.32 -3.73 8.24
N LYS A 113 -16.10 -4.98 8.66
CA LYS A 113 -14.92 -5.75 8.25
C LYS A 113 -14.92 -5.96 6.73
N PHE A 114 -16.08 -6.23 6.14
CA PHE A 114 -16.24 -6.37 4.71
C PHE A 114 -15.84 -5.12 3.96
N VAL A 115 -16.39 -3.95 4.33
CA VAL A 115 -16.01 -2.66 3.72
C VAL A 115 -14.52 -2.40 3.82
N ASN A 116 -13.93 -2.58 5.00
CA ASN A 116 -12.49 -2.37 5.17
C ASN A 116 -11.65 -3.29 4.28
N TRP A 117 -12.00 -4.58 4.23
CA TRP A 117 -11.28 -5.55 3.39
C TRP A 117 -11.45 -5.26 1.91
N ILE A 118 -12.65 -4.83 1.48
CA ILE A 118 -12.90 -4.43 0.10
C ILE A 118 -12.08 -3.21 -0.30
N ASN A 119 -12.07 -2.15 0.52
CA ASN A 119 -11.28 -0.95 0.20
C ASN A 119 -9.79 -1.27 0.12
N GLU A 120 -9.27 -2.10 1.04
CA GLU A 120 -7.88 -2.56 1.02
C GLU A 120 -7.55 -3.37 -0.24
N VAL A 121 -8.41 -4.30 -0.62
CA VAL A 121 -8.18 -5.12 -1.83
C VAL A 121 -8.38 -4.26 -3.09
N HIS A 122 -9.35 -3.36 -3.13
CA HIS A 122 -9.49 -2.40 -4.23
C HIS A 122 -8.22 -1.57 -4.41
N ALA A 123 -7.66 -1.05 -3.31
CA ALA A 123 -6.43 -0.28 -3.33
C ALA A 123 -5.22 -1.09 -3.81
N ASP A 124 -5.12 -2.39 -3.47
CA ASP A 124 -4.12 -3.30 -4.01
C ASP A 124 -4.20 -3.45 -5.55
N PHE A 125 -5.42 -3.59 -6.07
CA PHE A 125 -5.67 -3.73 -7.50
C PHE A 125 -5.38 -2.43 -8.25
N GLY A 126 -5.84 -1.29 -7.74
CA GLY A 126 -5.53 0.03 -8.29
C GLY A 126 -4.04 0.35 -8.20
N ALA A 127 -3.36 -0.05 -7.12
CA ALA A 127 -1.91 0.07 -7.01
C ALA A 127 -1.19 -0.70 -8.12
N THR A 128 -1.63 -1.93 -8.41
CA THR A 128 -1.05 -2.77 -9.46
C THR A 128 -1.27 -2.16 -10.84
N GLN A 129 -2.44 -1.58 -11.12
CA GLN A 129 -2.67 -0.85 -12.36
C GLN A 129 -1.73 0.36 -12.51
N LYS A 130 -1.61 1.19 -11.47
CA LYS A 130 -0.84 2.44 -11.53
C LYS A 130 0.67 2.23 -11.51
N ALA A 131 1.16 1.31 -10.66
CA ALA A 131 2.60 1.07 -10.50
C ALA A 131 3.16 0.16 -11.61
N PHE A 132 2.38 -0.80 -12.09
CA PHE A 132 2.88 -1.89 -12.94
C PHE A 132 2.13 -2.05 -14.26
N ASN A 133 1.31 -1.07 -14.64
CA ASN A 133 0.43 -1.13 -15.81
C ASN A 133 -0.42 -2.40 -15.84
N GLY A 134 -0.90 -2.83 -14.67
CA GLY A 134 -1.78 -4.00 -14.53
C GLY A 134 -1.08 -5.36 -14.54
N LYS A 135 0.26 -5.41 -14.63
CA LYS A 135 1.01 -6.67 -14.72
C LYS A 135 1.13 -7.38 -13.37
N ARG A 136 0.49 -8.54 -13.22
CA ARG A 136 0.56 -9.37 -12.01
C ARG A 136 1.97 -9.84 -11.64
N SER A 137 2.87 -9.92 -12.62
CA SER A 137 4.23 -10.43 -12.43
C SER A 137 5.03 -9.70 -11.35
N TYR A 138 4.75 -8.41 -11.14
CA TYR A 138 5.47 -7.56 -10.17
C TYR A 138 4.89 -7.63 -8.75
N VAL A 139 3.64 -8.06 -8.60
CA VAL A 139 2.93 -8.10 -7.31
C VAL A 139 3.64 -9.02 -6.32
N LYS A 140 4.03 -10.22 -6.78
CA LYS A 140 4.64 -11.22 -5.92
C LYS A 140 5.92 -10.68 -5.28
N ASP A 141 6.80 -10.11 -6.10
CA ASP A 141 8.08 -9.58 -5.64
C ASP A 141 7.90 -8.40 -4.67
N ALA A 142 6.94 -7.52 -4.95
CA ALA A 142 6.59 -6.39 -4.10
C ALA A 142 6.06 -6.83 -2.72
N ILE A 143 5.10 -7.75 -2.69
CA ILE A 143 4.51 -8.26 -1.44
C ILE A 143 5.52 -9.08 -0.65
N GLU A 144 6.32 -9.93 -1.30
CA GLU A 144 7.37 -10.71 -0.65
C GLU A 144 8.44 -9.81 -0.01
N TYR A 145 8.80 -8.70 -0.65
CA TYR A 145 9.71 -7.71 -0.06
C TYR A 145 9.09 -7.09 1.21
N LYS A 146 7.83 -6.66 1.18
CA LYS A 146 7.13 -6.12 2.37
C LYS A 146 7.01 -7.16 3.49
N LEU A 147 6.72 -8.41 3.15
CA LEU A 147 6.66 -9.51 4.12
C LEU A 147 8.00 -9.76 4.81
N LYS A 148 9.12 -9.70 4.09
CA LYS A 148 10.47 -9.83 4.68
C LYS A 148 10.79 -8.70 5.66
N CYS A 149 10.17 -7.53 5.49
CA CYS A 149 10.35 -6.40 6.40
C CYS A 149 9.49 -6.50 7.67
N LYS A 150 8.53 -7.43 7.75
CA LYS A 150 7.68 -7.60 8.93
C LYS A 150 8.34 -8.46 9.99
N MET A 151 8.23 -8.01 11.24
CA MET A 151 8.65 -8.79 12.42
C MET A 151 7.54 -9.72 12.95
N GLN A 152 6.27 -9.39 12.68
CA GLN A 152 5.12 -10.14 13.15
C GLN A 152 4.62 -11.13 12.09
N LYS A 153 4.02 -12.23 12.55
CA LYS A 153 3.38 -13.22 11.68
C LYS A 153 2.25 -12.57 10.87
N ASP A 154 2.19 -12.91 9.59
CA ASP A 154 1.10 -12.51 8.72
C ASP A 154 -0.22 -13.14 9.19
N ARG A 155 -1.26 -12.32 9.31
CA ARG A 155 -2.60 -12.77 9.74
C ARG A 155 -3.66 -11.79 9.31
N ASP A 156 -4.86 -12.32 9.10
CA ASP A 156 -6.07 -11.55 8.93
C ASP A 156 -6.38 -10.75 10.21
N THR A 157 -6.84 -9.51 10.03
CA THR A 157 -7.24 -8.63 11.12
C THR A 157 -8.65 -8.09 10.88
N TRP A 158 -9.13 -7.30 11.84
CA TRP A 158 -10.42 -6.63 11.72
C TRP A 158 -10.47 -5.65 10.54
N SER A 159 -9.41 -4.86 10.37
CA SER A 159 -9.35 -3.79 9.37
C SER A 159 -8.67 -4.20 8.08
N HIS A 160 -7.84 -5.24 8.08
CA HIS A 160 -7.06 -5.61 6.91
C HIS A 160 -6.99 -7.14 6.76
N PRO A 161 -7.14 -7.68 5.54
CA PRO A 161 -6.74 -9.05 5.24
C PRO A 161 -5.21 -9.21 5.37
N SER A 162 -4.75 -10.45 5.55
CA SER A 162 -3.33 -10.78 5.58
C SER A 162 -2.67 -10.46 4.23
N TRP A 163 -1.36 -10.20 4.23
CA TRP A 163 -0.62 -9.97 2.98
C TRP A 163 -0.64 -11.18 2.06
N LEU A 164 -0.55 -12.40 2.62
CA LEU A 164 -0.64 -13.62 1.82
C LEU A 164 -2.03 -13.79 1.19
N ARG A 165 -3.10 -13.39 1.89
CA ARG A 165 -4.46 -13.38 1.33
C ARG A 165 -4.61 -12.34 0.23
N ARG A 166 -4.15 -11.11 0.46
CA ARG A 166 -4.11 -10.02 -0.54
C ARG A 166 -3.35 -10.45 -1.80
N MET A 167 -2.18 -11.08 -1.62
CA MET A 167 -1.40 -11.65 -2.72
C MET A 167 -2.19 -12.75 -3.45
N ASN A 168 -2.94 -13.60 -2.75
CA ASN A 168 -3.77 -14.62 -3.38
C ASN A 168 -4.84 -14.01 -4.31
N TYR A 169 -5.52 -12.96 -3.84
CA TYR A 169 -6.51 -12.25 -4.65
C TYR A 169 -5.87 -11.63 -5.89
N LEU A 170 -4.79 -10.86 -5.71
CA LEU A 170 -4.08 -10.21 -6.80
C LEU A 170 -3.45 -11.16 -7.81
N LEU A 171 -3.18 -12.42 -7.45
CA LEU A 171 -2.59 -13.39 -8.37
C LEU A 171 -3.64 -14.23 -9.12
N LYS A 172 -4.88 -14.29 -8.64
CA LYS A 172 -5.90 -15.22 -9.18
C LYS A 172 -7.19 -14.56 -9.67
N TYR A 173 -7.44 -13.31 -9.30
CA TYR A 173 -8.72 -12.65 -9.52
C TYR A 173 -8.55 -11.33 -10.23
N ASN A 174 -9.57 -10.89 -10.96
CA ASN A 174 -9.77 -9.47 -11.25
C ASN A 174 -10.55 -8.84 -10.08
N PHE A 175 -10.50 -7.52 -9.95
CA PHE A 175 -11.40 -6.84 -9.02
C PHE A 175 -12.77 -6.72 -9.70
N ASP A 176 -13.64 -7.69 -9.46
CA ASP A 176 -14.98 -7.77 -10.02
C ASP A 176 -15.96 -8.38 -9.02
N GLU A 177 -17.22 -8.51 -9.44
CA GLU A 177 -18.30 -9.06 -8.61
C GLU A 177 -17.97 -10.44 -8.01
N LYS A 178 -17.21 -11.28 -8.72
CA LYS A 178 -16.82 -12.59 -8.21
C LYS A 178 -15.89 -12.44 -7.00
N LEU A 179 -14.86 -11.60 -7.10
CA LEU A 179 -13.96 -11.36 -5.96
C LEU A 179 -14.68 -10.67 -4.80
N ILE A 180 -15.58 -9.72 -5.07
CA ILE A 180 -16.35 -9.02 -4.04
C ILE A 180 -17.20 -10.03 -3.24
N ASN A 181 -17.88 -10.95 -3.92
CA ASN A 181 -18.65 -12.01 -3.27
C ASN A 181 -17.76 -13.01 -2.49
N ASP A 182 -16.61 -13.39 -3.03
CA ASP A 182 -15.66 -14.27 -2.33
C ASP A 182 -15.17 -13.62 -1.03
N ILE A 183 -14.85 -12.31 -1.05
CA ILE A 183 -14.45 -11.55 0.15
C ILE A 183 -15.62 -11.46 1.15
N ALA A 184 -16.85 -11.25 0.69
CA ALA A 184 -18.04 -11.26 1.55
C ALA A 184 -18.18 -12.60 2.29
N GLY A 185 -17.96 -13.72 1.59
CA GLY A 185 -17.91 -15.06 2.17
C GLY A 185 -16.79 -15.22 3.20
N ASP A 186 -15.57 -14.80 2.86
CA ASP A 186 -14.38 -14.88 3.72
C ASP A 186 -14.55 -14.14 5.06
N VAL A 187 -15.27 -13.01 5.06
CA VAL A 187 -15.52 -12.21 6.28
C VAL A 187 -16.86 -12.55 6.95
N GLY A 188 -17.70 -13.37 6.33
CA GLY A 188 -19.03 -13.73 6.82
C GLY A 188 -20.02 -12.56 6.77
N CYS A 189 -19.92 -11.69 5.76
CA CYS A 189 -20.92 -10.67 5.46
C CYS A 189 -22.12 -11.33 4.76
N LYS A 190 -23.33 -11.08 5.25
CA LYS A 190 -24.59 -11.61 4.69
C LYS A 190 -25.55 -10.50 4.26
N ASN A 191 -25.03 -9.28 4.13
CA ASN A 191 -25.82 -8.10 3.83
C ASN A 191 -25.82 -7.90 2.31
N ASP A 192 -26.77 -8.54 1.62
CA ASP A 192 -26.82 -8.55 0.15
C ASP A 192 -26.96 -7.14 -0.43
N ILE A 193 -27.68 -6.23 0.26
CA ILE A 193 -27.81 -4.82 -0.13
C ILE A 193 -26.45 -4.13 -0.12
N LEU A 194 -25.64 -4.37 0.91
CA LEU A 194 -24.29 -3.81 1.01
C LEU A 194 -23.35 -4.38 -0.06
N ILE A 195 -23.43 -5.70 -0.29
CA ILE A 195 -22.63 -6.38 -1.31
C ILE A 195 -22.94 -5.81 -2.70
N GLU A 196 -24.22 -5.67 -3.02
CA GLU A 196 -24.68 -5.09 -4.29
C GLU A 196 -24.26 -3.61 -4.42
N ALA A 197 -24.39 -2.82 -3.35
CA ALA A 197 -23.98 -1.42 -3.34
C ALA A 197 -22.48 -1.25 -3.62
N ILE A 198 -21.64 -2.09 -3.01
CA ILE A 198 -20.19 -2.13 -3.27
C ILE A 198 -19.90 -2.54 -4.72
N GLY A 199 -20.59 -3.57 -5.23
CA GLY A 199 -20.43 -4.03 -6.61
C GLY A 199 -20.79 -2.97 -7.66
N LYS A 200 -21.68 -2.04 -7.33
CA LYS A 200 -22.04 -0.89 -8.18
C LYS A 200 -21.13 0.32 -8.03
N HIS A 201 -20.44 0.44 -6.89
CA HIS A 201 -19.57 1.58 -6.58
C HIS A 201 -18.20 1.49 -7.27
N PHE A 202 -17.61 0.30 -7.29
CA PHE A 202 -16.29 0.10 -7.86
C PHE A 202 -16.36 -0.36 -9.32
N ASP A 203 -15.56 0.29 -10.16
CA ASP A 203 -15.30 -0.19 -11.51
C ASP A 203 -14.48 -1.48 -11.49
N LYS A 204 -14.70 -2.31 -12.52
CA LYS A 204 -13.93 -3.54 -12.70
C LYS A 204 -12.47 -3.21 -12.99
N ILE A 205 -11.55 -3.80 -12.22
CA ILE A 205 -10.12 -3.76 -12.49
C ILE A 205 -9.64 -5.11 -13.03
N VAL A 206 -9.21 -5.13 -14.29
CA VAL A 206 -8.58 -6.29 -14.91
C VAL A 206 -7.07 -6.18 -14.76
N LEU A 207 -6.45 -7.23 -14.23
CA LEU A 207 -4.99 -7.35 -14.19
C LEU A 207 -4.56 -8.42 -15.18
N GLU A 208 -3.55 -8.10 -15.98
CA GLU A 208 -3.01 -8.96 -17.03
C GLU A 208 -2.36 -10.20 -16.40
N GLU A 209 -2.78 -11.37 -16.89
CA GLU A 209 -1.99 -12.59 -16.71
C GLU A 209 -0.69 -12.46 -17.54
N LYS A 210 0.34 -13.20 -17.13
CA LYS A 210 1.58 -13.27 -17.91
C LYS A 210 1.32 -13.83 -19.30
#